data_AF-A0A2V4KPN3-F1
#
_entry.id   AF-A0A2V4KPN3-F1
#
_cell.length_a   1.000
_cell.length_b   1.000
_cell.length_c   1.000
_cell.angle_alpha   90.00
_cell.angle_beta   90.00
_cell.angle_gamma   90.00
#
_symmetry.space_group_name_H-M   'P 1'
#
loop_
_entity.id
_entity.type
_entity.pdbx_description
1 polymer ?
#
loop_
_entity_poly.entity_id
_entity_poly.type
_entity_poly.pdbx_seq_one_letter_code
_entity_poly.pdbx_strand_id
1 'polypeptide(L)'
;MNWLEESKALFAAPRPAHFTDYRHCDECCEHDQTLLNASIDGIGLRELGNPGWDPLCFVTPEGLGYFFPALVRLCLESDEHSSYIGQFLFHLSYDGPQNRHVLAFSQAQRDFVGRFLEHLLEIRAELIERYGEADDLFAALRIWRDAA
;
A
#
# COMPACT_ATOMS: atom_id res chain seq x y z
N MET A 1 9.21 17.14 -5.85
CA MET A 1 9.60 16.00 -5.01
C MET A 1 9.52 14.75 -5.87
N ASN A 2 10.45 13.80 -5.74
CA ASN A 2 10.37 12.54 -6.48
C ASN A 2 9.93 11.44 -5.50
N TRP A 3 8.61 11.25 -5.40
CA TRP A 3 7.99 10.30 -4.48
C TRP A 3 8.49 8.87 -4.67
N LEU A 4 8.77 8.47 -5.91
CA LEU A 4 9.25 7.12 -6.20
C LEU A 4 10.68 6.91 -5.67
N GLU A 5 11.59 7.84 -5.93
CA GLU A 5 12.97 7.74 -5.43
C GLU A 5 13.03 7.84 -3.90
N GLU A 6 12.25 8.72 -3.29
CA GLU A 6 12.19 8.86 -1.83
C GLU A 6 11.61 7.62 -1.17
N SER A 7 10.52 7.05 -1.70
CA SER A 7 9.96 5.79 -1.20
C SER A 7 10.96 4.64 -1.36
N LYS A 8 11.63 4.51 -2.50
CA LYS A 8 12.68 3.49 -2.70
C LYS A 8 13.79 3.59 -1.65
N ALA A 9 14.20 4.80 -1.31
CA ALA A 9 15.23 5.02 -0.29
C ALA A 9 14.74 4.72 1.14
N LEU A 10 13.55 5.20 1.52
CA LEU A 10 13.00 5.03 2.88
C LEU A 10 12.52 3.60 3.17
N PHE A 11 12.09 2.88 2.14
CA PHE A 11 11.60 1.50 2.24
C PHE A 11 12.60 0.48 1.70
N ALA A 12 13.86 0.88 1.52
CA ALA A 12 14.93 -0.03 1.12
C ALA A 12 15.07 -1.16 2.15
N ALA A 13 14.60 -2.35 1.79
CA ALA A 13 14.59 -3.53 2.63
C ALA A 13 14.99 -4.77 1.81
N PRO A 14 15.61 -5.79 2.45
CA PRO A 14 15.83 -7.06 1.79
C PRO A 14 14.47 -7.69 1.43
N ARG A 15 14.43 -8.39 0.29
CA ARG A 15 13.24 -9.14 -0.12
C ARG A 15 12.93 -10.23 0.93
N PRO A 16 11.71 -10.27 1.51
CA PRO A 16 11.30 -11.35 2.39
C PRO A 16 11.35 -12.72 1.71
N ALA A 17 11.63 -13.77 2.50
CA ALA A 17 11.55 -15.15 2.00
C ALA A 17 10.09 -15.57 1.74
N HIS A 18 9.16 -15.02 2.51
CA HIS A 18 7.71 -15.13 2.36
C HIS A 18 7.08 -13.80 2.71
N PHE A 19 6.02 -13.44 1.98
CA PHE A 19 5.25 -12.22 2.14
C PHE A 19 4.01 -12.42 3.00
N THR A 20 3.47 -13.63 3.09
CA THR A 20 2.29 -13.96 3.93
C THR A 20 2.59 -15.12 4.90
N ASP A 21 1.63 -15.47 5.77
CA ASP A 21 1.67 -16.78 6.46
C ASP A 21 1.23 -17.89 5.50
N TYR A 22 2.13 -18.27 4.59
CA TYR A 22 1.89 -19.22 3.50
C TYR A 22 1.46 -20.63 3.95
N ARG A 23 1.52 -20.94 5.26
CA ARG A 23 1.11 -22.24 5.82
C ARG A 23 -0.27 -22.20 6.47
N HIS A 24 -0.92 -21.04 6.54
CA HIS A 24 -2.22 -20.86 7.17
C HIS A 24 -3.34 -21.54 6.37
N CYS A 25 -3.43 -21.26 5.07
CA CYS A 25 -4.40 -21.84 4.15
C CYS A 25 -3.91 -21.74 2.70
N ASP A 26 -4.62 -22.38 1.76
CA ASP A 26 -4.28 -22.38 0.33
C ASP A 26 -4.26 -20.97 -0.27
N GLU A 27 -5.20 -20.11 0.15
CA GLU A 27 -5.27 -18.72 -0.31
C GLU A 27 -4.02 -17.92 0.11
N CYS A 28 -3.58 -18.03 1.37
CA CYS A 28 -2.35 -17.36 1.81
C CYS A 28 -1.12 -17.87 1.03
N CYS A 29 -1.06 -19.16 0.71
CA CYS A 29 0.00 -19.76 -0.09
C CYS A 29 -0.01 -19.22 -1.54
N GLU A 30 -1.18 -19.12 -2.17
CA GLU A 30 -1.33 -18.57 -3.53
C GLU A 30 -0.91 -17.10 -3.59
N HIS A 31 -1.35 -16.30 -2.61
CA HIS A 31 -0.96 -14.89 -2.50
C HIS A 31 0.54 -14.73 -2.26
N ASP A 32 1.14 -15.58 -1.43
CA ASP A 32 2.59 -15.61 -1.23
C ASP A 32 3.35 -15.88 -2.54
N GLN A 33 2.91 -16.88 -3.31
CA GLN A 33 3.53 -17.20 -4.60
C GLN A 33 3.38 -16.08 -5.61
N THR A 34 2.23 -15.41 -5.64
CA THR A 34 2.00 -14.24 -6.50
C THR A 34 3.03 -13.14 -6.19
N LEU A 35 3.20 -12.81 -4.91
CA LEU A 35 4.15 -11.79 -4.48
C LEU A 35 5.61 -12.22 -4.69
N LEU A 36 5.93 -13.50 -4.47
CA LEU A 36 7.26 -14.08 -4.73
C LEU A 36 7.66 -14.06 -6.21
N ASN A 37 6.70 -14.06 -7.13
CA ASN A 37 6.97 -13.96 -8.57
C ASN A 37 6.97 -12.52 -9.09
N ALA A 38 6.63 -11.54 -8.24
CA ALA A 38 6.55 -10.13 -8.61
C ALA A 38 7.77 -9.31 -8.13
N SER A 39 8.04 -8.19 -8.80
CA SER A 39 9.09 -7.24 -8.42
C SER A 39 8.50 -5.86 -8.15
N ILE A 40 9.23 -5.00 -7.44
CA ILE A 40 8.78 -3.63 -7.12
C ILE A 40 8.46 -2.84 -8.41
N ASP A 41 9.30 -2.98 -9.43
CA ASP A 41 9.13 -2.28 -10.71
C ASP A 41 8.15 -3.00 -11.66
N GLY A 42 7.79 -4.25 -11.39
CA GLY A 42 6.99 -5.10 -12.30
C GLY A 42 5.58 -5.44 -11.83
N ILE A 43 5.29 -5.38 -10.53
CA ILE A 43 3.96 -5.71 -10.00
C ILE A 43 2.93 -4.66 -10.46
N GLY A 44 1.76 -5.09 -10.91
CA GLY A 44 0.68 -4.19 -11.32
C GLY A 44 -0.69 -4.70 -10.90
N LEU A 45 -1.74 -4.02 -11.39
CA LEU A 45 -3.13 -4.39 -11.10
C LEU A 45 -3.50 -5.80 -11.56
N ARG A 46 -2.77 -6.36 -12.54
CA ARG A 46 -3.00 -7.74 -12.98
C ARG A 46 -2.64 -8.74 -11.88
N GLU A 47 -1.52 -8.53 -11.20
CA GLU A 47 -1.07 -9.38 -10.09
C GLU A 47 -1.81 -9.05 -8.79
N LEU A 48 -2.12 -7.77 -8.56
CA LEU A 48 -2.84 -7.31 -7.36
C LEU A 48 -4.36 -7.53 -7.45
N GLY A 49 -4.85 -7.97 -8.61
CA GLY A 49 -6.23 -8.38 -8.81
C GLY A 49 -7.23 -7.27 -8.51
N ASN A 50 -8.26 -7.62 -7.75
CA ASN A 50 -9.32 -6.73 -7.31
C ASN A 50 -9.42 -6.80 -5.78
N PRO A 51 -10.17 -5.91 -5.10
CA PRO A 51 -10.24 -5.89 -3.65
C PRO A 51 -10.65 -7.23 -3.00
N GLY A 52 -11.41 -8.08 -3.69
CA GLY A 52 -11.81 -9.41 -3.21
C GLY A 52 -10.76 -10.50 -3.37
N TRP A 53 -9.64 -10.23 -4.05
CA TRP A 53 -8.54 -11.18 -4.28
C TRP A 53 -7.19 -10.45 -4.39
N ASP A 54 -6.95 -9.48 -3.49
CA ASP A 54 -5.68 -8.73 -3.43
C ASP A 54 -4.67 -9.49 -2.54
N PRO A 55 -3.53 -9.94 -3.06
CA PRO A 55 -2.53 -10.68 -2.29
C PRO A 55 -1.93 -9.86 -1.14
N LEU A 56 -2.04 -8.53 -1.17
CA LEU A 56 -1.57 -7.66 -0.10
C LEU A 56 -2.45 -7.69 1.16
N CYS A 57 -3.70 -8.19 1.10
CA CYS A 57 -4.57 -8.29 2.28
C CYS A 57 -3.94 -9.09 3.43
N PHE A 58 -3.16 -10.13 3.11
CA PHE A 58 -2.51 -11.00 4.10
C PHE A 58 -1.02 -10.74 4.25
N VAL A 59 -0.51 -9.64 3.69
CA VAL A 59 0.93 -9.35 3.67
C VAL A 59 1.46 -9.02 5.07
N THR A 60 2.63 -9.53 5.38
CA THR A 60 3.39 -9.14 6.57
C THR A 60 3.79 -7.65 6.51
N PRO A 61 4.09 -7.00 7.65
CA PRO A 61 4.59 -5.64 7.64
C PRO A 61 5.86 -5.44 6.81
N GLU A 62 6.79 -6.40 6.87
CA GLU A 62 8.02 -6.40 6.07
C GLU A 62 7.70 -6.50 4.58
N GLY A 63 6.72 -7.33 4.22
CA GLY A 63 6.25 -7.48 2.85
C GLY A 63 5.60 -6.22 2.29
N LEU A 64 4.73 -5.54 3.07
CA LEU A 64 4.16 -4.26 2.66
C LEU A 64 5.26 -3.22 2.49
N GLY A 65 6.22 -3.16 3.43
CA GLY A 65 7.37 -2.26 3.33
C GLY A 65 8.17 -2.48 2.05
N TYR A 66 8.48 -3.74 1.71
CA TYR A 66 9.19 -4.07 0.48
C TYR A 66 8.45 -3.61 -0.79
N PHE A 67 7.13 -3.79 -0.86
CA PHE A 67 6.33 -3.39 -2.02
C PHE A 67 5.89 -1.92 -1.98
N PHE A 68 6.10 -1.18 -0.89
CA PHE A 68 5.60 0.19 -0.74
C PHE A 68 5.96 1.12 -1.90
N PRO A 69 7.18 1.11 -2.46
CA PRO A 69 7.50 1.94 -3.63
C PRO A 69 6.68 1.58 -4.88
N ALA A 70 6.29 0.31 -5.04
CA ALA A 70 5.38 -0.12 -6.10
C ALA A 70 3.98 0.45 -5.90
N LEU A 71 3.48 0.45 -4.65
CA LEU A 71 2.16 0.99 -4.32
C LEU A 71 2.11 2.50 -4.59
N VAL A 72 3.17 3.23 -4.21
CA VAL A 72 3.34 4.65 -4.55
C VAL A 72 3.27 4.87 -6.06
N ARG A 73 4.02 4.08 -6.85
CA ARG A 73 3.97 4.16 -8.32
C ARG A 73 2.55 3.92 -8.84
N LEU A 74 1.88 2.87 -8.39
CA LEU A 74 0.53 2.52 -8.86
C LEU A 74 -0.50 3.61 -8.54
N CYS A 75 -0.42 4.25 -7.38
CA CYS A 75 -1.29 5.39 -7.06
C CYS A 75 -0.99 6.61 -7.96
N LEU A 76 0.27 6.87 -8.29
CA LEU A 76 0.64 7.96 -9.21
C LEU A 76 0.21 7.66 -10.65
N GLU A 77 0.25 6.41 -11.08
CA GLU A 77 -0.19 5.95 -12.40
C GLU A 77 -1.72 5.80 -12.50
N SER A 78 -2.45 5.89 -11.39
CA SER A 78 -3.90 5.72 -11.34
C SER A 78 -4.63 6.81 -12.12
N ASP A 79 -5.63 6.39 -12.89
CA ASP A 79 -6.53 7.22 -13.69
C ASP A 79 -8.00 6.74 -13.59
N GLU A 80 -8.89 7.32 -14.40
CA GLU A 80 -10.32 7.02 -14.39
C GLU A 80 -10.72 5.64 -14.95
N HIS A 81 -9.79 4.90 -15.54
CA HIS A 81 -10.03 3.57 -16.07
C HIS A 81 -9.34 2.49 -15.23
N SER A 82 -8.29 2.87 -14.49
CA SER A 82 -7.41 1.96 -13.80
C SER A 82 -6.85 2.65 -12.56
N SER A 83 -7.52 2.46 -11.41
CA SER A 83 -7.12 3.04 -10.12
C SER A 83 -6.72 1.98 -9.10
N TYR A 84 -5.60 2.20 -8.42
CA TYR A 84 -5.16 1.43 -7.25
C TYR A 84 -5.46 2.14 -5.91
N ILE A 85 -5.95 3.38 -5.95
CA ILE A 85 -6.05 4.25 -4.77
C ILE A 85 -6.92 3.62 -3.68
N GLY A 86 -8.11 3.11 -3.99
CA GLY A 86 -8.98 2.46 -3.01
C GLY A 86 -8.33 1.27 -2.30
N GLN A 87 -7.67 0.37 -3.05
CA GLN A 87 -6.94 -0.76 -2.45
C GLN A 87 -5.79 -0.28 -1.56
N PHE A 88 -5.04 0.73 -2.00
CA PHE A 88 -4.00 1.34 -1.18
C PHE A 88 -4.55 1.92 0.14
N LEU A 89 -5.65 2.68 0.06
CA LEU A 89 -6.28 3.27 1.24
C LEU A 89 -6.83 2.22 2.20
N PHE A 90 -7.42 1.14 1.68
CA PHE A 90 -7.87 0.01 2.50
C PHE A 90 -6.72 -0.58 3.34
N HIS A 91 -5.56 -0.85 2.72
CA HIS A 91 -4.39 -1.39 3.42
C HIS A 91 -3.85 -0.43 4.50
N LEU A 92 -3.98 0.88 4.27
CA LEU A 92 -3.54 1.91 5.20
C LEU A 92 -4.54 2.23 6.32
N SER A 93 -5.83 1.98 6.12
CA SER A 93 -6.87 2.34 7.10
C SER A 93 -7.40 1.17 7.93
N TYR A 94 -7.19 -0.07 7.47
CA TYR A 94 -7.65 -1.27 8.17
C TYR A 94 -7.15 -1.34 9.62
N ASP A 95 -7.99 -1.82 10.54
CA ASP A 95 -7.76 -1.86 12.00
C ASP A 95 -7.44 -0.51 12.67
N GLY A 96 -7.61 0.61 11.97
CA GLY A 96 -7.47 1.94 12.54
C GLY A 96 -6.08 2.18 13.16
N PRO A 97 -5.99 2.77 14.37
CA PRO A 97 -4.72 2.94 15.07
C PRO A 97 -3.97 1.65 15.43
N GLN A 98 -4.62 0.49 15.34
CA GLN A 98 -3.99 -0.82 15.56
C GLN A 98 -3.51 -1.48 14.26
N ASN A 99 -3.56 -0.76 13.14
CA ASN A 99 -3.01 -1.22 11.87
C ASN A 99 -1.57 -1.69 12.07
N ARG A 100 -1.32 -2.98 11.80
CA ARG A 100 -0.01 -3.62 11.99
C ARG A 100 1.13 -2.91 11.26
N HIS A 101 0.85 -2.26 10.15
CA HIS A 101 1.86 -1.54 9.35
C HIS A 101 2.25 -0.22 10.01
N VAL A 102 1.28 0.50 10.58
CA VAL A 102 1.54 1.72 11.37
C VAL A 102 2.45 1.41 12.56
N LEU A 103 2.17 0.31 13.27
CA LEU A 103 2.93 -0.13 14.43
C LEU A 103 4.35 -0.61 14.06
N ALA A 104 4.53 -1.17 12.86
CA ALA A 104 5.80 -1.72 12.41
C ALA A 104 6.72 -0.69 11.73
N PHE A 105 6.14 0.28 11.01
CA PHE A 105 6.93 1.25 10.25
C PHE A 105 7.71 2.19 11.19
N SER A 106 8.85 2.67 10.73
CA SER A 106 9.62 3.71 11.44
C SER A 106 8.89 5.05 11.37
N GLN A 107 9.30 5.99 12.24
CA GLN A 107 8.79 7.35 12.23
C GLN A 107 8.90 8.02 10.84
N ALA A 108 10.09 7.95 10.23
CA ALA A 108 10.32 8.55 8.92
C ALA A 108 9.46 7.93 7.80
N GLN A 109 9.18 6.62 7.89
CA GLN A 109 8.27 5.95 6.97
C GLN A 109 6.83 6.41 7.17
N ARG A 110 6.36 6.54 8.42
CA ARG A 110 5.02 7.09 8.70
C ARG A 110 4.87 8.52 8.22
N ASP A 111 5.86 9.37 8.46
CA ASP A 111 5.89 10.76 7.97
C ASP A 111 5.81 10.80 6.44
N PHE A 112 6.47 9.87 5.75
CA PHE A 112 6.38 9.74 4.31
C PHE A 112 4.96 9.35 3.86
N VAL A 113 4.34 8.34 4.50
CA VAL A 113 2.98 7.91 4.17
C VAL A 113 2.00 9.06 4.33
N GLY A 114 2.06 9.80 5.46
CA GLY A 114 1.21 10.96 5.69
C GLY A 114 1.34 12.03 4.61
N ARG A 115 2.58 12.44 4.29
CA ARG A 115 2.83 13.42 3.21
C ARG A 115 2.37 12.91 1.85
N PHE A 116 2.54 11.63 1.57
CA PHE A 116 2.11 11.05 0.28
C PHE A 116 0.59 11.02 0.15
N LEU A 117 -0.15 10.71 1.22
CA LEU A 117 -1.61 10.79 1.25
C LEU A 117 -2.11 12.23 1.02
N GLU A 118 -1.45 13.23 1.63
CA GLU A 118 -1.75 14.65 1.38
C GLU A 118 -1.53 15.01 -0.09
N HIS A 119 -0.46 14.49 -0.69
CA HIS A 119 -0.22 14.69 -2.11
C HIS A 119 -1.27 14.04 -3.00
N LEU A 120 -1.70 12.81 -2.69
CA LEU A 120 -2.79 12.17 -3.43
C LEU A 120 -4.08 12.99 -3.36
N LEU A 121 -4.39 13.59 -2.19
CA LEU A 121 -5.51 14.52 -2.07
C LEU A 121 -5.37 15.69 -3.06
N GLU A 122 -4.17 16.29 -3.19
CA GLU A 122 -3.94 17.41 -4.09
C GLU A 122 -4.06 17.03 -5.58
N ILE A 123 -3.53 15.88 -5.99
CA ILE A 123 -3.39 15.52 -7.42
C ILE A 123 -4.45 14.55 -7.94
N ARG A 124 -5.25 13.96 -7.06
CA ARG A 124 -6.26 12.95 -7.39
C ARG A 124 -7.62 13.19 -6.73
N ALA A 125 -7.88 14.38 -6.16
CA ALA A 125 -9.16 14.72 -5.52
C ALA A 125 -10.39 14.29 -6.34
N GLU A 126 -10.47 14.67 -7.62
CA GLU A 126 -11.61 14.33 -8.47
C GLU A 126 -11.78 12.81 -8.67
N LEU A 127 -10.67 12.07 -8.74
CA LEU A 127 -10.68 10.62 -8.88
C LEU A 127 -11.18 9.96 -7.59
N ILE A 128 -10.61 10.38 -6.45
CA ILE A 128 -10.99 9.92 -5.11
C ILE A 128 -12.47 10.18 -4.85
N GLU A 129 -12.98 11.37 -5.16
CA GLU A 129 -14.40 11.71 -5.02
C GLU A 129 -15.29 10.85 -5.92
N ARG A 130 -14.88 10.64 -7.18
CA ARG A 130 -15.64 9.83 -8.15
C ARG A 130 -15.82 8.39 -7.68
N TYR A 131 -14.80 7.80 -7.07
CA TYR A 131 -14.85 6.44 -6.53
C TYR A 131 -15.41 6.36 -5.11
N GLY A 132 -15.72 7.49 -4.47
CA GLY A 132 -16.28 7.55 -3.12
C GLY A 132 -15.26 7.24 -2.02
N GLU A 133 -13.96 7.42 -2.29
CA GLU A 133 -12.84 7.01 -1.42
C GLU A 133 -12.38 8.14 -0.48
N ALA A 134 -13.08 9.27 -0.46
CA ALA A 134 -12.69 10.46 0.32
C ALA A 134 -12.63 10.17 1.83
N ASP A 135 -13.61 9.44 2.36
CA ASP A 135 -13.65 9.09 3.78
C ASP A 135 -12.49 8.16 4.16
N ASP A 136 -12.14 7.20 3.29
CA ASP A 136 -11.00 6.29 3.49
C ASP A 136 -9.67 7.03 3.48
N LEU A 137 -9.52 8.02 2.59
CA LEU A 137 -8.34 8.89 2.55
C LEU A 137 -8.17 9.69 3.85
N PHE A 138 -9.25 10.30 4.35
CA PHE A 138 -9.21 11.04 5.61
C PHE A 138 -8.99 10.11 6.81
N ALA A 139 -9.54 8.90 6.78
CA ALA A 139 -9.27 7.88 7.80
C ALA A 139 -7.79 7.51 7.82
N ALA A 140 -7.19 7.21 6.66
CA ALA A 140 -5.78 6.91 6.52
C ALA A 140 -4.90 8.09 7.00
N LEU A 141 -5.20 9.32 6.58
CA LEU A 141 -4.47 10.51 7.03
C LEU A 141 -4.46 10.64 8.55
N ARG A 142 -5.61 10.46 9.20
CA ARG A 142 -5.71 10.53 10.68
C ARG A 142 -4.86 9.44 11.34
N ILE A 143 -5.00 8.19 10.89
CA ILE A 143 -4.26 7.05 11.45
C ILE A 143 -2.74 7.28 11.35
N TRP A 144 -2.26 7.71 10.19
CA TRP A 144 -0.83 7.80 9.91
C TRP A 144 -0.18 9.09 10.43
N ARG A 145 -0.95 10.17 10.62
CA ARG A 145 -0.44 11.41 11.23
C ARG A 145 -0.48 11.41 12.75
N ASP A 146 -1.49 10.79 13.37
CA ASP A 146 -1.58 10.74 14.84
C ASP A 146 -0.57 9.73 15.44
N ALA A 147 -0.09 8.79 14.63
CA ALA A 147 0.99 7.86 14.98
C ALA A 147 2.39 8.42 14.72
N ALA A 148 2.48 9.61 14.10
CA ALA A 148 3.73 10.27 13.77
C ALA A 148 4.22 11.25 14.87
#